data_AF-A0A0S4WMR8-F1
#
_entry.id   AF-A0A0S4WMR8-F1
#
_cell.length_a   1.000
_cell.length_b   1.000
_cell.length_c   1.000
_cell.angle_alpha   90.00
_cell.angle_beta   90.00
_cell.angle_gamma   90.00
#
_symmetry.space_group_name_H-M   'P 1'
#
loop_
_entity.id
_entity.type
_entity.pdbx_description
1 polymer ?
#
loop_
_entity_poly.entity_id
_entity_poly.type
_entity_poly.pdbx_seq_one_letter_code
_entity_poly.pdbx_strand_id
1 'polypeptide(L)'
;MIAGHGRLAAAGKLGMDEVPVIELAHLSPTQKRALILADNRIALDAGWDDELLALEFAELADAGYDLALTGFNDAEIDALLADELCDVEGDGQAEESVLPEVPEEAISRPGDVWVLGRHRLLCGDATVAENYDRLLQGEPADMVFTDPPYNVN
;
A
#
# COMPACT_ATOMS: atom_id res chain seq x y z
N MET A 1 18.80 29.74 -6.40
CA MET A 1 17.82 28.78 -6.95
C MET A 1 16.47 29.08 -6.35
N ILE A 2 15.37 28.92 -7.09
CA ILE A 2 14.02 29.05 -6.54
C ILE A 2 13.42 27.65 -6.34
N ALA A 3 13.37 26.86 -7.41
CA ALA A 3 12.93 25.46 -7.41
C ALA A 3 13.94 24.55 -8.15
N GLY A 4 13.77 23.23 -8.05
CA GLY A 4 14.53 22.26 -8.86
C GLY A 4 15.88 21.79 -8.30
N HIS A 5 16.12 21.95 -7.00
CA HIS A 5 17.38 21.55 -6.33
C HIS A 5 17.75 20.07 -6.59
N GLY A 6 16.78 19.15 -6.55
CA GLY A 6 17.02 17.73 -6.82
C GLY A 6 17.44 17.46 -8.27
N ARG A 7 16.78 18.11 -9.23
CA ARG A 7 17.12 17.99 -10.66
C ARG A 7 18.51 18.52 -10.96
N LEU A 8 18.91 19.63 -10.34
CA LEU A 8 20.27 20.16 -10.50
C LEU A 8 21.30 19.22 -9.86
N ALA A 9 21.02 18.69 -8.67
CA ALA A 9 21.92 17.75 -8.01
C ALA A 9 22.12 16.47 -8.84
N ALA A 10 21.06 15.97 -9.46
CA ALA A 10 21.13 14.83 -10.39
C ALA A 10 21.97 15.16 -11.64
N ALA A 11 21.75 16.33 -12.26
CA ALA A 11 22.52 16.77 -13.42
C ALA A 11 24.03 16.88 -13.11
N GLY A 12 24.39 17.39 -11.92
CA GLY A 12 25.78 17.42 -11.47
C GLY A 12 26.39 16.02 -11.31
N LYS A 13 25.63 15.05 -10.79
CA LYS A 13 26.08 13.64 -10.71
C LYS A 13 26.24 12.99 -12.08
N LEU A 14 25.45 13.41 -13.07
CA LEU A 14 25.52 12.95 -14.45
C LEU A 14 26.63 13.64 -15.27
N GLY A 15 27.35 14.60 -14.68
CA GLY A 15 28.41 15.34 -15.37
C GLY A 15 27.88 16.27 -16.46
N MET A 16 26.64 16.74 -16.34
CA MET A 16 26.07 17.69 -17.29
C MET A 16 26.64 19.10 -17.05
N ASP A 17 27.23 19.68 -18.09
CA ASP A 17 27.78 21.05 -18.03
C ASP A 17 26.68 22.13 -18.10
N GLU A 18 25.52 21.80 -18.68
CA GLU A 18 24.38 22.71 -18.86
C GLU A 18 23.06 22.05 -18.45
N VAL A 19 22.14 22.86 -17.93
CA VAL A 19 20.77 22.43 -17.58
C VAL A 19 19.74 23.47 -18.06
N PRO A 20 18.56 23.03 -18.52
CA PRO A 20 17.50 23.95 -18.91
C PRO A 20 16.95 24.68 -17.68
N VAL A 21 16.82 26.00 -17.78
CA VAL A 21 16.31 26.87 -16.71
C VAL A 21 15.29 27.87 -17.24
N ILE A 22 14.39 28.30 -16.36
CA ILE A 22 13.50 29.45 -16.60
C ILE A 22 14.00 30.60 -15.72
N GLU A 23 14.35 31.72 -16.34
CA GLU A 23 14.81 32.90 -15.61
C GLU A 23 13.65 33.82 -15.24
N LEU A 24 13.49 34.10 -13.94
CA LEU A 24 12.51 35.03 -13.41
C LEU A 24 13.18 36.37 -13.04
N ALA A 25 13.73 37.05 -14.04
CA ALA A 25 14.51 38.29 -13.87
C ALA A 25 13.67 39.46 -13.29
N HIS A 26 12.36 39.44 -13.49
CA HIS A 26 11.42 40.48 -13.06
C HIS A 26 11.11 40.47 -11.55
N LEU A 27 11.53 39.44 -10.80
CA LEU A 27 11.21 39.32 -9.37
C LEU A 27 12.20 40.10 -8.50
N SER A 28 11.66 40.93 -7.60
CA SER A 28 12.42 41.54 -6.51
C SER A 28 12.96 40.47 -5.54
N PRO A 29 13.99 40.80 -4.73
CA PRO A 29 14.51 39.87 -3.71
C PRO A 29 13.44 39.33 -2.75
N THR A 30 12.46 40.16 -2.39
CA THR A 30 11.35 39.74 -1.52
C THR A 30 10.40 38.79 -2.23
N GLN A 31 10.03 39.06 -3.48
CA GLN A 31 9.19 38.16 -4.27
C GLN A 31 9.86 36.80 -4.51
N LYS A 32 11.18 36.76 -4.73
CA LYS A 32 11.93 35.50 -4.83
C LYS A 32 11.81 34.66 -3.57
N ARG A 33 11.95 35.27 -2.39
CA ARG A 33 11.78 34.57 -1.10
C ARG A 33 10.35 34.08 -0.88
N ALA A 34 9.36 34.89 -1.23
CA ALA A 34 7.96 34.49 -1.14
C ALA A 34 7.64 33.30 -2.06
N LEU A 35 8.18 33.32 -3.29
CA LEU A 35 7.97 32.25 -4.26
C LEU A 35 8.62 30.93 -3.81
N ILE A 36 9.82 30.97 -3.22
CA ILE A 36 10.46 29.77 -2.64
C ILE A 36 9.57 29.12 -1.58
N LEU A 37 8.96 29.93 -0.71
CA LEU A 37 8.07 29.41 0.33
C LEU A 37 6.77 28.86 -0.25
N ALA A 38 6.19 29.56 -1.23
CA ALA A 38 4.96 29.14 -1.88
C ALA A 38 5.13 27.83 -2.66
N ASP A 39 6.21 27.67 -3.43
CA ASP A 39 6.51 26.47 -4.21
C ASP A 39 6.61 25.23 -3.31
N ASN A 40 7.38 25.33 -2.22
CA ASN A 40 7.49 24.25 -1.24
C ASN A 40 6.15 23.96 -0.55
N ARG A 41 5.36 25.00 -0.22
CA ARG A 41 4.07 24.80 0.45
C ARG A 41 3.06 24.12 -0.46
N ILE A 42 2.96 24.54 -1.72
CA ILE A 42 2.07 23.92 -2.72
C ILE A 42 2.45 22.45 -2.91
N ALA A 43 3.74 22.12 -2.97
CA ALA A 43 4.18 20.74 -3.06
C ALA A 43 3.85 19.90 -1.81
N LEU A 44 3.86 20.50 -0.62
CA LEU A 44 3.46 19.82 0.63
C LEU A 44 1.95 19.65 0.77
N ASP A 45 1.17 20.53 0.14
CA ASP A 45 -0.29 20.46 0.10
C ASP A 45 -0.79 19.62 -1.10
N ALA A 46 0.12 19.15 -1.97
CA ALA A 46 -0.23 18.25 -3.06
C ALA A 46 -0.50 16.85 -2.48
N GLY A 47 -1.71 16.36 -2.71
CA GLY A 47 -2.13 14.99 -2.44
C GLY A 47 -2.67 14.35 -3.71
N TRP A 48 -2.96 13.07 -3.61
CA TRP A 48 -3.72 12.35 -4.61
C TRP A 48 -5.21 12.41 -4.28
N ASP A 49 -6.00 12.45 -5.34
CA ASP A 49 -7.40 12.09 -5.27
C ASP A 49 -7.45 10.60 -5.58
N ASP A 50 -7.69 9.78 -4.56
CA ASP A 50 -7.51 8.33 -4.63
C ASP A 50 -8.50 7.70 -5.64
N GLU A 51 -9.72 8.24 -5.75
CA GLU A 51 -10.72 7.80 -6.74
C GLU A 51 -10.22 8.05 -8.17
N LEU A 52 -9.76 9.28 -8.45
CA LEU A 52 -9.25 9.62 -9.78
C LEU A 52 -7.96 8.86 -10.11
N LEU A 53 -7.11 8.62 -9.11
CA LEU A 53 -5.87 7.88 -9.26
C LEU A 53 -6.12 6.40 -9.55
N ALA A 54 -7.11 5.78 -8.89
CA ALA A 54 -7.51 4.40 -9.16
C ALA A 54 -7.99 4.24 -10.61
N LEU A 55 -8.87 5.13 -11.07
CA LEU A 55 -9.38 5.14 -12.45
C LEU A 55 -8.24 5.22 -13.48
N GLU A 56 -7.28 6.12 -13.28
CA GLU A 56 -6.12 6.25 -14.16
C GLU A 56 -5.26 4.97 -14.15
N PHE A 57 -5.10 4.31 -13.00
CA PHE A 57 -4.38 3.03 -12.93
C PHE A 57 -5.13 1.90 -13.65
N ALA A 58 -6.45 1.83 -13.53
CA ALA A 58 -7.27 0.88 -14.27
C ALA A 58 -7.16 1.09 -15.78
N GLU A 59 -7.26 2.34 -16.26
CA GLU A 59 -7.10 2.66 -17.68
C GLU A 59 -5.70 2.32 -18.21
N LEU A 60 -4.65 2.57 -17.42
CA LEU A 60 -3.27 2.21 -17.76
C LEU A 60 -3.09 0.68 -17.83
N ALA A 61 -3.68 -0.06 -16.89
CA ALA A 61 -3.65 -1.52 -16.90
C ALA A 61 -4.37 -2.10 -18.13
N ASP A 62 -5.54 -1.55 -18.47
CA ASP A 62 -6.30 -1.93 -19.67
C ASP A 62 -5.54 -1.61 -20.97
N ALA A 63 -4.77 -0.53 -20.98
CA ALA A 63 -3.86 -0.19 -22.07
C ALA A 63 -2.60 -1.09 -22.13
N GLY A 64 -2.41 -1.98 -21.16
CA GLY A 64 -1.27 -2.90 -21.07
C GLY A 64 0.03 -2.22 -20.60
N TYR A 65 -0.07 -1.10 -19.89
CA TYR A 65 1.09 -0.43 -19.29
C TYR A 65 1.55 -1.19 -18.04
N ASP A 66 2.87 -1.22 -17.81
CA ASP A 66 3.45 -1.81 -16.61
C ASP A 66 3.40 -0.81 -15.45
N LEU A 67 2.42 -0.99 -14.55
CA LEU A 67 2.17 -0.06 -13.43
C LEU A 67 3.37 0.06 -12.47
N ALA A 68 4.27 -0.94 -12.41
CA ALA A 68 5.47 -0.88 -11.57
C ALA A 68 6.46 0.23 -11.99
N LEU A 69 6.30 0.79 -13.19
CA LEU A 69 7.13 1.89 -13.70
C LEU A 69 6.64 3.28 -13.27
N THR A 70 5.47 3.38 -12.66
CA THR A 70 4.87 4.66 -12.23
C THR A 70 5.55 5.22 -10.97
N GLY A 71 6.28 4.38 -10.23
CA GLY A 71 6.94 4.74 -8.98
C GLY A 71 6.11 4.46 -7.73
N PHE A 72 4.88 3.95 -7.89
CA PHE A 72 4.08 3.37 -6.82
C PHE A 72 4.51 1.91 -6.62
N ASN A 73 4.42 1.43 -5.38
CA ASN A 73 4.67 0.03 -5.08
C ASN A 73 3.42 -0.83 -5.28
N ASP A 74 3.60 -2.14 -5.45
CA ASP A 74 2.51 -3.08 -5.76
C ASP A 74 1.39 -3.02 -4.70
N ALA A 75 1.73 -2.88 -3.42
CA ALA A 75 0.73 -2.81 -2.34
C ALA A 75 -0.08 -1.50 -2.35
N GLU A 76 0.53 -0.38 -2.77
CA GLU A 76 -0.18 0.90 -2.95
C GLU A 76 -1.17 0.81 -4.12
N ILE A 77 -0.73 0.21 -5.23
CA ILE A 77 -1.56 0.03 -6.43
C ILE A 77 -2.73 -0.93 -6.12
N ASP A 78 -2.44 -2.06 -5.48
CA ASP A 78 -3.47 -3.04 -5.10
C ASP A 78 -4.50 -2.43 -4.14
N ALA A 79 -4.08 -1.58 -3.20
CA ALA A 79 -4.98 -0.90 -2.28
C ALA A 79 -5.92 0.08 -3.01
N LEU A 80 -5.39 0.85 -3.97
CA LEU A 80 -6.18 1.80 -4.76
C LEU A 80 -7.20 1.09 -5.67
N LEU A 81 -6.79 0.00 -6.32
CA LEU A 81 -7.66 -0.78 -7.21
C LEU A 81 -8.66 -1.66 -6.44
N ALA A 82 -8.39 -1.98 -5.17
CA ALA A 82 -9.32 -2.73 -4.32
C ALA A 82 -10.53 -1.90 -3.89
N ASP A 83 -10.39 -0.58 -3.73
CA ASP A 83 -11.49 0.33 -3.38
C ASP A 83 -12.45 0.53 -4.56
N GLU A 84 -11.94 0.55 -5.80
CA GLU A 84 -12.75 0.66 -7.01
C GLU A 84 -13.65 -0.58 -7.25
N LEU A 85 -13.28 -1.74 -6.70
CA LEU A 85 -14.14 -2.93 -6.67
C LEU A 85 -15.30 -2.80 -5.66
N CYS A 86 -15.23 -1.83 -4.74
CA CYS A 86 -16.30 -1.50 -3.80
C CYS A 86 -17.19 -0.35 -4.30
N ASP A 87 -16.67 0.56 -5.13
CA ASP A 87 -17.37 1.78 -5.57
C ASP A 87 -17.92 1.72 -7.00
N VAL A 88 -18.61 0.62 -7.34
CA VAL A 88 -19.56 0.63 -8.47
C VAL A 88 -20.85 1.33 -8.02
N GLU A 89 -20.80 2.64 -7.76
CA GLU A 89 -21.99 3.48 -7.66
C GLU A 89 -22.59 3.71 -9.07
N GLY A 90 -23.11 2.63 -9.65
CA GLY A 90 -24.16 2.72 -10.65
C GLY A 90 -25.48 2.99 -9.97
N ASP A 91 -26.33 3.82 -10.57
CA ASP A 91 -27.70 4.15 -10.14
C ASP A 91 -28.69 2.97 -10.15
N GLY A 92 -28.21 1.75 -9.96
CA GLY A 92 -28.99 0.52 -10.01
C GLY A 92 -28.48 -0.48 -8.99
N GLN A 93 -29.01 -0.39 -7.76
CA GLN A 93 -29.09 -1.50 -6.81
C GLN A 93 -27.77 -2.27 -6.60
N ALA A 94 -26.81 -1.66 -5.93
CA ALA A 94 -25.77 -2.42 -5.24
C ALA A 94 -26.48 -3.30 -4.19
N GLU A 95 -26.57 -4.60 -4.46
CA GLU A 95 -26.83 -5.57 -3.39
C GLU A 95 -25.64 -5.45 -2.45
N GLU A 96 -25.87 -4.75 -1.34
CA GLU A 96 -25.07 -4.77 -0.11
C GLU A 96 -24.47 -6.17 0.01
N SER A 97 -23.14 -6.28 -0.05
CA SER A 97 -22.46 -7.56 0.13
C SER A 97 -22.92 -8.11 1.48
N VAL A 98 -23.90 -9.01 1.42
CA VAL A 98 -24.50 -9.62 2.60
C VAL A 98 -23.40 -10.49 3.16
N LEU A 99 -22.64 -9.93 4.11
CA LEU A 99 -21.81 -10.71 5.01
C LEU A 99 -22.72 -11.84 5.49
N PRO A 100 -22.41 -13.11 5.16
CA PRO A 100 -23.26 -14.19 5.59
C PRO A 100 -23.38 -14.09 7.11
N GLU A 101 -24.60 -14.21 7.62
CA GLU A 101 -24.83 -14.19 9.06
C GLU A 101 -23.82 -15.11 9.72
N VAL A 102 -23.08 -14.58 10.70
CA VAL A 102 -22.11 -15.36 11.45
C VAL A 102 -22.85 -16.58 11.99
N PRO A 103 -22.46 -17.81 11.59
CA PRO A 103 -23.19 -18.99 12.00
C PRO A 103 -23.26 -19.04 13.53
N GLU A 104 -24.45 -19.27 14.09
CA GLU A 104 -24.63 -19.40 15.55
C GLU A 104 -23.75 -20.52 16.12
N GLU A 105 -23.50 -21.55 15.32
CA GLU A 105 -22.60 -22.65 15.65
C GLU A 105 -21.26 -22.52 14.92
N ALA A 106 -20.19 -22.31 15.69
CA ALA A 106 -18.84 -22.35 15.17
C ALA A 106 -18.51 -23.75 14.62
N ILE A 107 -18.10 -23.81 13.36
CA ILE A 107 -17.65 -25.04 12.70
C ILE A 107 -16.35 -25.55 13.35
N SER A 108 -15.40 -24.63 13.61
CA SER A 108 -14.13 -24.95 14.27
C SER A 108 -14.29 -25.07 15.78
N ARG A 109 -13.83 -26.17 16.36
CA ARG A 109 -13.83 -26.42 17.80
C ARG A 109 -12.38 -26.54 18.32
N PRO A 110 -12.13 -26.20 19.60
CA PRO A 110 -10.82 -26.41 20.20
C PRO A 110 -10.35 -27.86 20.05
N GLY A 111 -9.15 -28.02 19.52
CA GLY A 111 -8.54 -29.30 19.17
C GLY A 111 -8.71 -29.73 17.71
N ASP A 112 -9.50 -29.02 16.90
CA ASP A 112 -9.62 -29.33 15.48
C ASP A 112 -8.36 -28.94 14.72
N VAL A 113 -7.88 -29.85 13.87
CA VAL A 113 -6.73 -29.63 12.98
C VAL A 113 -7.23 -29.62 11.54
N TRP A 114 -7.12 -28.46 10.90
CA TRP A 114 -7.42 -28.24 9.51
C TRP A 114 -6.17 -28.50 8.66
N VAL A 115 -6.32 -29.31 7.60
CA VAL A 115 -5.23 -29.64 6.67
C VAL A 115 -5.43 -28.87 5.38
N LEU A 116 -4.54 -27.91 5.12
CA LEU A 116 -4.56 -26.98 4.00
C LEU A 116 -3.40 -27.32 3.05
N GLY A 117 -3.48 -28.50 2.43
CA GLY A 117 -2.38 -29.06 1.64
C GLY A 117 -1.19 -29.44 2.54
N ARG A 118 -0.04 -28.78 2.35
CA ARG A 118 1.15 -28.98 3.21
C ARG A 118 1.08 -28.26 4.55
N HIS A 119 0.11 -27.37 4.73
CA HIS A 119 -0.03 -26.54 5.93
C HIS A 119 -1.07 -27.14 6.87
N ARG A 120 -0.87 -26.95 8.18
CA ARG A 120 -1.81 -27.37 9.22
C ARG A 120 -2.18 -26.16 10.08
N LEU A 121 -3.46 -26.05 10.41
CA LEU A 121 -3.99 -25.02 11.31
C LEU A 121 -4.73 -25.70 12.44
N LEU A 122 -4.35 -25.42 13.69
CA LEU A 122 -5.03 -25.93 14.87
C LEU A 122 -5.87 -24.81 15.49
N CYS A 123 -7.14 -25.08 15.80
CA CYS A 123 -7.93 -24.24 16.68
C CYS A 123 -7.62 -24.62 18.14
N GLY A 124 -6.97 -23.77 18.92
CA GLY A 124 -6.60 -24.09 20.31
C GLY A 124 -5.86 -22.97 21.02
N ASP A 125 -5.58 -23.19 22.30
CA ASP A 125 -4.78 -22.30 23.14
C ASP A 125 -3.27 -22.54 22.91
N ALA A 126 -2.56 -21.51 22.47
CA ALA A 126 -1.12 -21.56 22.21
C ALA A 126 -0.26 -21.67 23.48
N THR A 127 -0.83 -21.63 24.68
CA THR A 127 -0.13 -21.85 25.95
C THR A 127 -0.15 -23.31 26.41
N VAL A 128 -0.95 -24.16 25.75
CA VAL A 128 -1.09 -25.59 26.08
C VAL A 128 -0.12 -26.42 25.22
N ALA A 129 0.77 -27.17 25.86
CA ALA A 129 1.83 -27.92 25.16
C ALA A 129 1.26 -29.01 24.22
N GLU A 130 0.19 -29.69 24.65
CA GLU A 130 -0.47 -30.76 23.92
C GLU A 130 -1.03 -30.28 22.56
N ASN A 131 -1.31 -28.98 22.41
CA ASN A 131 -1.74 -28.39 21.15
C ASN A 131 -0.61 -28.39 20.12
N TYR A 132 0.63 -28.13 20.53
CA TYR A 132 1.79 -28.20 19.64
C TYR A 132 2.08 -29.64 19.23
N ASP A 133 1.98 -30.60 20.14
CA ASP A 133 2.17 -32.02 19.79
C ASP A 133 1.18 -32.47 18.71
N ARG A 134 -0.08 -32.03 18.81
CA ARG A 134 -1.13 -32.30 17.81
C ARG A 134 -0.90 -31.59 16.48
N LEU A 135 -0.49 -30.32 16.53
CA LEU A 135 -0.24 -29.51 15.33
C LEU A 135 1.00 -29.99 14.58
N LEU A 136 2.07 -30.36 15.31
CA LEU A 136 3.37 -30.71 14.75
C LEU A 136 3.49 -32.21 14.42
N GLN A 137 2.69 -33.07 15.06
CA GLN A 137 2.74 -34.54 14.94
C GLN A 137 4.14 -35.11 15.21
N GLY A 138 4.83 -34.57 16.22
CA GLY A 138 6.15 -35.04 16.64
C GLY A 138 7.34 -34.51 15.82
N GLU A 139 7.09 -33.71 14.78
CA GLU A 139 8.16 -33.03 14.03
C GLU A 139 8.56 -31.71 14.73
N PRO A 140 9.85 -31.41 14.91
CA PRO A 140 10.26 -30.13 15.48
C PRO A 140 10.00 -28.99 14.49
N ALA A 141 9.59 -27.82 15.01
CA ALA A 141 9.54 -26.60 14.21
C ALA A 141 10.95 -25.99 14.10
N ASP A 142 11.41 -25.71 12.87
CA ASP A 142 12.70 -25.06 12.64
C ASP A 142 12.71 -23.59 13.09
N MET A 143 11.55 -22.92 13.03
CA MET A 143 11.37 -21.53 13.41
C MET A 143 9.94 -21.31 13.88
N VAL A 144 9.76 -20.43 14.88
CA VAL A 144 8.46 -20.10 15.45
C VAL A 144 8.28 -18.59 15.43
N PHE A 145 7.15 -18.12 14.91
CA PHE A 145 6.67 -16.75 15.05
C PHE A 145 5.53 -16.76 16.07
N THR A 146 5.69 -16.02 17.16
CA THR A 146 4.66 -15.87 18.20
C THR A 146 4.40 -14.39 18.46
N ASP A 147 3.15 -14.05 18.78
CA ASP A 147 2.70 -12.69 18.99
C ASP A 147 2.54 -12.25 20.48
N PRO A 148 3.39 -12.66 21.45
CA PRO A 148 3.50 -11.87 22.69
C PRO A 148 4.90 -11.24 22.93
N PRO A 149 5.03 -9.91 23.16
CA PRO A 149 4.07 -8.81 23.00
C PRO A 149 4.40 -7.94 21.76
N TYR A 150 3.66 -8.15 20.67
CA TYR A 150 3.65 -7.42 19.39
C TYR A 150 4.63 -7.91 18.31
N ASN A 151 4.08 -8.65 17.34
CA ASN A 151 4.62 -8.73 15.99
C ASN A 151 3.51 -8.73 14.91
N VAL A 152 2.51 -7.86 15.08
CA VAL A 152 1.63 -7.41 13.99
C VAL A 152 1.18 -5.97 14.30
N ASN A 153 1.65 -5.02 13.49
CA ASN A 153 1.08 -3.67 13.31
C ASN A 153 0.77 -3.53 11.82
#